data_AF-A0A9J5YWC0-F1
#
_entry.id   AF-A0A9J5YWC0-F1
#
_cell.length_a   1.000
_cell.length_b   1.000
_cell.length_c   1.000
_cell.angle_alpha   90.00
_cell.angle_beta   90.00
_cell.angle_gamma   90.00
#
_symmetry.space_group_name_H-M   'P 1'
#
loop_
_entity.id
_entity.type
_entity.pdbx_description
1 polymer ?
#
loop_
_entity_poly.entity_id
_entity_poly.type
_entity_poly.pdbx_seq_one_letter_code
_entity_poly.pdbx_strand_id
1 'polypeptide(L)'
;MVVEMAEMLVKAWGTELGTPPEMCSSMAMVGMPACLGISGNSDALKLRTHLRVLFKVEVPIYYRAPLEGEVNPITGYARISHQVYNTVEDYYRFQDAIIKLL
;
A
#
# COMPACT_ATOMS: atom_id res chain seq x y z
N MET A 1 0.62 11.37 -12.22
CA MET A 1 -0.53 10.97 -11.38
C MET A 1 -0.25 9.78 -10.47
N VAL A 2 -0.04 8.55 -10.96
CA VAL A 2 0.14 7.38 -10.07
C VAL A 2 1.36 7.51 -9.15
N VAL A 3 2.47 8.02 -9.68
CA VAL A 3 3.71 8.26 -8.92
C VAL A 3 3.48 9.28 -7.80
N GLU A 4 2.85 10.42 -8.12
CA GLU A 4 2.53 11.47 -7.14
C GLU A 4 1.61 10.94 -6.02
N MET A 5 0.62 10.10 -6.36
CA MET A 5 -0.23 9.46 -5.36
C MET A 5 0.54 8.43 -4.53
N ALA A 6 1.45 7.67 -5.14
CA ALA A 6 2.33 6.75 -4.42
C ALA A 6 3.20 7.49 -3.41
N GLU A 7 3.82 8.59 -3.82
CA GLU A 7 4.65 9.45 -2.97
C GLU A 7 3.85 10.08 -1.82
N MET A 8 2.62 10.54 -2.12
CA MET A 8 1.70 11.07 -1.11
C MET A 8 1.36 10.02 -0.04
N LEU A 9 1.10 8.77 -0.44
CA LEU A 9 0.79 7.68 0.48
C LEU A 9 1.99 7.29 1.35
N VAL A 10 3.16 7.06 0.75
CA VAL A 10 4.34 6.66 1.54
C VAL A 10 4.77 7.74 2.52
N LYS A 11 4.64 9.02 2.14
CA LYS A 11 4.92 10.16 3.01
C LYS A 11 3.96 10.22 4.20
N ALA A 12 2.67 9.98 3.98
CA ALA A 12 1.69 10.00 5.05
C ALA A 12 1.82 8.83 6.03
N TRP A 13 2.35 7.71 5.56
CA TRP A 13 2.52 6.50 6.36
C TRP A 13 3.92 6.35 6.96
N GLY A 14 4.88 7.21 6.57
CA GLY A 14 6.27 7.09 6.98
C GLY A 14 6.95 5.81 6.45
N THR A 15 6.61 5.43 5.22
CA THR A 15 7.09 4.20 4.55
C THR A 15 7.86 4.55 3.27
N GLU A 16 8.18 3.54 2.45
CA GLU A 16 8.90 3.70 1.19
C GLU A 16 8.18 3.02 0.00
N LEU A 17 8.56 3.41 -1.22
CA LEU A 17 8.08 2.76 -2.44
C LEU A 17 8.82 1.43 -2.64
N GLY A 18 8.11 0.42 -3.13
CA GLY A 18 8.71 -0.88 -3.47
C GLY A 18 9.55 -0.86 -4.75
N THR A 19 9.53 0.23 -5.51
CA THR A 19 10.30 0.40 -6.75
C THR A 19 10.58 1.89 -6.96
N PRO A 20 11.75 2.26 -7.53
CA PRO A 20 12.06 3.66 -7.84
C PRO A 20 10.97 4.32 -8.70
N PRO A 21 10.63 5.59 -8.45
CA PRO A 21 9.57 6.31 -9.17
C PRO A 21 9.84 6.40 -10.68
N GLU A 22 11.10 6.41 -11.09
CA GLU A 22 11.54 6.42 -12.50
C GLU A 22 11.15 5.13 -13.27
N MET A 23 10.90 4.03 -12.55
CA MET A 23 10.45 2.75 -13.12
C MET A 23 8.94 2.53 -12.97
N CYS A 24 8.21 3.46 -12.32
CA CYS A 24 6.78 3.38 -12.08
C CYS A 24 6.01 4.07 -13.22
N SER A 25 5.78 3.37 -14.34
CA SER A 25 5.07 3.94 -15.49
C SER A 25 3.55 4.00 -15.29
N SER A 26 2.91 2.84 -15.12
CA SER A 26 1.45 2.69 -15.01
C SER A 26 0.99 2.10 -13.68
N MET A 27 1.94 1.61 -12.87
CA MET A 27 1.71 0.99 -11.57
C MET A 27 2.82 1.41 -10.60
N ALA A 28 2.48 1.46 -9.31
CA ALA A 28 3.43 1.69 -8.24
C ALA A 28 3.15 0.73 -7.07
N MET A 29 4.22 0.23 -6.47
CA MET A 29 4.17 -0.56 -5.23
C MET A 29 4.42 0.39 -4.06
N VAL A 30 3.44 0.51 -3.17
CA VAL A 30 3.47 1.42 -2.02
C VAL A 30 3.67 0.59 -0.77
N GLY A 31 4.77 0.80 -0.06
CA GLY A 31 5.03 0.13 1.20
C GLY A 31 3.97 0.48 2.23
N MET A 32 3.55 -0.52 2.99
CA MET A 32 2.56 -0.35 4.06
C MET A 32 3.25 -0.37 5.43
N PRO A 33 2.70 0.31 6.44
CA PRO A 33 3.28 0.31 7.79
C PRO A 33 3.47 -1.10 8.35
N ALA A 34 4.66 -1.39 8.87
CA ALA A 34 5.00 -2.71 9.40
C ALA A 34 4.11 -3.11 10.61
N CYS A 35 3.57 -2.13 11.34
CA CYS A 35 2.64 -2.37 12.45
C CYS A 35 1.30 -2.98 12.02
N LEU A 36 0.96 -2.98 10.73
CA LEU A 36 -0.21 -3.71 10.21
C LEU A 36 -0.03 -5.24 10.27
N GLY A 37 1.18 -5.73 10.59
CA GLY A 37 1.41 -7.13 10.93
C GLY A 37 1.23 -8.11 9.77
N ILE A 38 1.52 -7.68 8.54
CA ILE A 38 1.37 -8.53 7.35
C ILE A 38 2.52 -9.55 7.34
N SER A 39 2.27 -10.74 7.88
CA SER A 39 3.27 -11.80 7.99
C SER A 39 3.19 -12.85 6.87
N GLY A 40 2.15 -12.79 6.05
CA GLY A 40 1.98 -13.67 4.91
C GLY A 40 0.79 -13.30 4.01
N ASN A 41 0.58 -14.09 2.96
CA ASN A 41 -0.49 -13.88 1.97
C ASN A 41 -1.91 -13.89 2.59
N SER A 42 -2.12 -14.68 3.64
CA SER A 42 -3.39 -14.71 4.38
C SER A 42 -3.69 -13.36 5.02
N ASP A 43 -2.69 -12.72 5.65
CA ASP A 43 -2.88 -11.44 6.32
C ASP A 43 -3.10 -10.31 5.31
N ALA A 44 -2.36 -10.34 4.20
CA ALA A 44 -2.60 -9.44 3.07
C ALA A 44 -4.05 -9.54 2.54
N LEU A 45 -4.58 -10.76 2.42
CA LEU A 45 -5.96 -10.99 1.98
C LEU A 45 -6.99 -10.51 3.02
N LYS A 46 -6.74 -10.75 4.30
CA LYS A 46 -7.59 -10.24 5.41
C LYS A 46 -7.64 -8.72 5.40
N LEU A 47 -6.49 -8.06 5.31
CA LEU A 47 -6.40 -6.59 5.27
C LEU A 47 -7.13 -6.04 4.04
N ARG A 48 -6.90 -6.62 2.86
CA ARG A 48 -7.62 -6.25 1.63
C ARG A 48 -9.14 -6.38 1.81
N THR A 49 -9.60 -7.46 2.43
CA THR A 49 -11.03 -7.69 2.70
C THR A 49 -11.58 -6.65 3.66
N HIS A 50 -10.83 -6.33 4.72
CA HIS A 50 -11.20 -5.34 5.72
C HIS A 50 -11.34 -3.94 5.12
N LEU A 51 -10.35 -3.50 4.34
CA LEU A 51 -10.36 -2.25 3.59
C LEU A 51 -11.58 -2.14 2.66
N ARG A 52 -11.89 -3.22 1.94
CA ARG A 52 -13.04 -3.24 1.04
C ARG A 52 -14.38 -3.14 1.79
N VAL A 53 -14.54 -3.90 2.87
CA VAL A 53 -15.83 -4.00 3.58
C VAL A 53 -16.12 -2.72 4.36
N LEU A 54 -15.15 -2.25 5.16
CA LEU A 54 -15.34 -1.13 6.09
C LEU A 54 -15.05 0.23 5.47
N PHE A 55 -14.02 0.31 4.62
CA PHE A 55 -13.55 1.59 4.08
C PHE A 55 -13.90 1.79 2.60
N LYS A 56 -14.51 0.80 1.94
CA LYS A 56 -14.81 0.83 0.50
C LYS A 56 -13.56 1.09 -0.36
N VAL A 57 -12.41 0.59 0.10
CA VAL A 57 -11.13 0.67 -0.62
C VAL A 57 -10.80 -0.71 -1.17
N GLU A 58 -10.75 -0.82 -2.50
CA GLU A 58 -10.35 -2.06 -3.17
C GLU A 58 -8.96 -1.89 -3.79
N VAL A 59 -7.95 -2.47 -3.13
CA VAL A 59 -6.55 -2.39 -3.57
C VAL A 59 -5.87 -3.76 -3.43
N PRO A 60 -5.10 -4.23 -4.43
CA PRO A 60 -4.26 -5.41 -4.29
C PRO A 60 -3.16 -5.19 -3.25
N ILE A 61 -3.03 -6.13 -2.31
CA ILE A 61 -1.98 -6.13 -1.28
C ILE A 61 -1.16 -7.40 -1.44
N TYR A 62 0.15 -7.22 -1.48
CA TYR A 62 1.14 -8.29 -1.64
C TYR A 62 2.00 -8.40 -0.40
N TYR A 63 2.28 -9.64 -0.02
CA TYR A 63 3.28 -9.95 0.98
C TYR A 63 4.64 -10.16 0.31
N ARG A 64 5.66 -9.51 0.84
CA ARG A 64 7.07 -9.75 0.54
C ARG A 64 7.70 -10.36 1.78
N ALA A 65 8.33 -11.52 1.63
CA ALA A 65 9.09 -12.12 2.70
C ALA A 65 10.30 -11.22 3.04
N PRO A 66 10.57 -10.99 4.34
CA PRO A 66 11.74 -10.25 4.75
C PRO A 66 13.01 -10.99 4.33
N LEU A 67 14.03 -10.24 3.91
CA LEU A 67 15.36 -10.78 3.62
C LEU A 67 16.15 -10.93 4.92
N GLU A 68 17.09 -11.87 4.93
CA GLU A 68 17.95 -12.11 6.09
C GLU A 68 18.77 -10.85 6.42
N GLY A 69 18.69 -10.38 7.66
CA GLY A 69 19.40 -9.19 8.14
C GLY A 69 18.62 -7.87 8.04
N GLU A 70 17.40 -7.85 7.51
CA GLU A 70 16.57 -6.64 7.52
C GLU A 70 16.00 -6.36 8.92
N VAL A 71 16.16 -5.11 9.37
CA VAL A 71 15.62 -4.63 10.65
C VAL A 71 14.30 -3.90 10.38
N ASN A 72 13.19 -4.42 10.92
CA ASN A 72 11.83 -3.92 10.70
C ASN A 72 11.43 -3.78 9.21
N PRO A 73 11.56 -4.84 8.40
CA PRO A 73 11.25 -4.79 6.99
C PRO A 73 9.77 -4.48 6.73
N ILE A 74 9.52 -3.69 5.70
CA ILE A 74 8.18 -3.55 5.14
C ILE A 74 7.86 -4.85 4.39
N THR A 75 6.92 -5.61 4.93
CA THR A 75 6.48 -6.88 4.37
C THR A 75 5.20 -6.78 3.57
N GLY A 76 4.47 -5.67 3.67
CA GLY A 76 3.23 -5.43 2.94
C GLY A 76 3.38 -4.33 1.90
N TYR A 77 2.93 -4.60 0.67
CA TYR A 77 2.93 -3.62 -0.41
C TYR A 77 1.57 -3.54 -1.08
N ALA A 78 1.01 -2.34 -1.17
CA ALA A 78 -0.19 -2.06 -1.93
C ALA A 78 0.18 -1.71 -3.38
N ARG A 79 -0.47 -2.34 -4.36
CA ARG A 79 -0.26 -2.02 -5.77
C ARG A 79 -1.32 -1.04 -6.24
N ILE A 80 -0.92 0.20 -6.48
CA ILE A 80 -1.78 1.19 -7.13
C ILE A 80 -1.48 1.24 -8.63
N SER A 81 -2.47 1.61 -9.42
CA SER A 81 -2.33 1.67 -10.88
C SER A 81 -3.14 2.81 -11.45
N HIS A 82 -2.71 3.30 -12.61
CA HIS A 82 -3.43 4.32 -13.36
C HIS A 82 -4.67 3.68 -14.00
N GLN A 83 -5.67 3.37 -13.17
CA GLN A 83 -6.95 2.91 -13.64
C GLN A 83 -7.81 4.12 -13.99
N VAL A 84 -8.51 4.03 -15.12
CA VAL A 84 -9.46 5.03 -15.63
C VAL A 84 -10.54 5.38 -14.61
N TYR A 85 -10.78 4.50 -13.62
CA TYR A 85 -11.79 4.65 -12.59
C TYR A 85 -11.28 5.16 -11.24
N ASN A 86 -9.96 5.24 -11.02
CA ASN A 86 -9.43 5.69 -9.74
C ASN A 86 -9.42 7.22 -9.68
N THR A 87 -10.22 7.78 -8.78
CA THR A 87 -10.22 9.22 -8.50
C THR A 87 -9.15 9.58 -7.49
N VAL A 88 -8.76 10.85 -7.43
CA VAL A 88 -7.87 11.37 -6.38
C VAL A 88 -8.44 11.09 -4.98
N GLU A 89 -9.77 11.16 -4.84
CA GLU A 89 -10.48 10.90 -3.59
C GLU A 89 -10.33 9.45 -3.10
N ASP A 90 -10.20 8.48 -4.02
CA ASP A 90 -9.97 7.08 -3.64
C ASP A 90 -8.59 6.88 -2.99
N TYR A 91 -7.58 7.64 -3.43
CA TYR A 91 -6.26 7.61 -2.80
C TYR A 91 -6.28 8.25 -1.41
N TYR A 92 -7.00 9.37 -1.23
CA TYR A 92 -7.17 9.97 0.10
C TYR A 92 -7.97 9.05 1.04
N ARG A 93 -9.04 8.42 0.54
CA ARG A 93 -9.78 7.43 1.33
C ARG A 93 -8.90 6.26 1.73
N PHE A 94 -8.01 5.80 0.85
CA PHE A 94 -7.05 4.76 1.17
C PHE A 94 -6.03 5.22 2.21
N GLN A 95 -5.49 6.43 2.07
CA GLN A 95 -4.61 7.05 3.05
C GLN A 95 -5.25 7.06 4.45
N ASP A 96 -6.46 7.60 4.56
CA ASP A 96 -7.22 7.72 5.80
C ASP A 96 -7.57 6.35 6.40
N ALA A 97 -7.92 5.38 5.55
CA ALA A 97 -8.23 4.03 6.00
C ALA A 97 -7.04 3.38 6.69
N ILE A 98 -5.84 3.52 6.13
CA ILE A 98 -4.62 3.02 6.77
C ILE A 98 -4.33 3.79 8.05
N ILE A 99 -4.40 5.12 8.05
CA ILE A 99 -4.17 5.92 9.26
C ILE A 99 -5.12 5.51 10.42
N LYS A 100 -6.37 5.18 10.13
CA LYS A 100 -7.34 4.68 11.13
C LYS A 100 -7.03 3.29 11.68
N LEU A 101 -6.13 2.55 11.02
CA LEU A 101 -5.67 1.22 11.45
C LEU A 101 -4.30 1.27 12.17
N LEU A 102 -3.64 2.44 12.19
CA LEU A 102 -2.40 2.70 12.94
C LEU A 102 -2.73 3.10 14.38
#